data_AF-A0A1E4NRG6-F1
#
_entry.id   AF-A0A1E4NRG6-F1
#
_cell.length_a   1.000
_cell.length_b   1.000
_cell.length_c   1.000
_cell.angle_alpha   90.00
_cell.angle_beta   90.00
_cell.angle_gamma   90.00
#
_symmetry.space_group_name_H-M   'P 1'
#
loop_
_entity.id
_entity.type
_entity.pdbx_description
1 polymer ?
#
loop_
_entity_poly.entity_id
_entity_poly.type
_entity_poly.pdbx_seq_one_letter_code
_entity_poly.pdbx_strand_id
1 'polypeptide(L)'
;MLPPLPQPTQAVRTTLHLSPAVSVAALLAAQRRGLRLREWLDQVVVDAVSGDAGDDGSAQRVLSDATASLFARLVSVAPERLEGRWRLLYERVRLDDSLWSYPRQTLDEVELDGGEEPVLDEAQLRRRWPELLAAAFLM
;
A
#
# COMPACT_ATOMS: atom_id res chain seq x y z
N MET A 1 -10.22 11.58 -55.43
CA MET A 1 -10.47 10.67 -54.30
C MET A 1 -10.01 11.39 -53.04
N LEU A 2 -10.90 11.63 -52.08
CA LEU A 2 -10.52 12.23 -50.79
C LEU A 2 -9.90 11.15 -49.88
N PRO A 3 -8.86 11.48 -49.08
CA PRO A 3 -8.37 10.57 -48.05
C PRO A 3 -9.44 10.35 -46.97
N PRO A 4 -9.50 9.15 -46.35
CA PRO A 4 -10.42 8.89 -45.26
C PRO A 4 -10.09 9.80 -44.06
N LEU A 5 -11.11 10.42 -43.48
CA LEU A 5 -10.99 11.16 -42.22
C LEU A 5 -10.50 10.22 -41.12
N PRO A 6 -9.59 10.67 -40.23
CA PRO A 6 -9.15 9.86 -39.09
C PRO A 6 -10.38 9.49 -38.26
N GLN A 7 -10.62 8.19 -38.10
CA GLN A 7 -11.72 7.71 -37.29
C GLN A 7 -11.54 8.19 -35.84
N PRO A 8 -12.59 8.66 -35.15
CA PRO A 8 -12.48 8.99 -33.74
C PRO A 8 -12.07 7.72 -32.98
N THR A 9 -10.89 7.74 -32.38
CA THR A 9 -10.41 6.70 -31.47
C THR A 9 -11.51 6.41 -30.45
N GLN A 10 -12.07 5.21 -30.53
CA GLN A 10 -13.17 4.75 -29.69
C GLN A 10 -12.76 4.90 -28.23
N ALA A 11 -13.50 5.71 -27.45
CA ALA A 11 -13.21 5.93 -26.04
C ALA A 11 -13.30 4.58 -25.30
N VAL A 12 -12.15 4.03 -24.90
CA VAL A 12 -12.07 2.76 -24.18
C VAL A 12 -12.63 2.98 -22.78
N ARG A 13 -13.75 2.33 -22.47
CA ARG A 13 -14.36 2.38 -21.15
C ARG A 13 -13.64 1.42 -20.21
N THR A 14 -12.82 1.95 -19.32
CA THR A 14 -12.14 1.16 -18.29
C THR A 14 -13.09 0.89 -17.12
N THR A 15 -13.30 -0.39 -16.78
CA THR A 15 -14.07 -0.80 -15.60
C THR A 15 -13.10 -1.33 -14.56
N LEU A 16 -13.14 -0.77 -13.35
CA LEU A 16 -12.29 -1.15 -12.22
C LEU A 16 -13.17 -1.73 -11.11
N HIS A 17 -12.84 -2.93 -10.65
CA HIS A 17 -13.45 -3.54 -9.47
C HIS A 17 -12.53 -3.33 -8.28
N LEU A 18 -12.96 -2.49 -7.34
CA LEU A 18 -12.21 -2.18 -6.13
C LEU A 18 -12.94 -2.74 -4.93
N SER A 19 -12.20 -3.25 -3.95
CA SER A 19 -12.80 -3.60 -2.67
C SER A 19 -13.32 -2.33 -1.97
N PRO A 20 -14.28 -2.45 -1.03
CA PRO A 20 -14.80 -1.29 -0.31
C PRO A 20 -13.70 -0.47 0.39
N ALA A 21 -12.72 -1.14 0.99
CA ALA A 21 -11.59 -0.49 1.65
C ALA A 21 -10.72 0.32 0.67
N VAL A 22 -10.44 -0.24 -0.51
CA VAL A 22 -9.65 0.45 -1.55
C VAL A 22 -10.42 1.63 -2.12
N SER A 23 -11.74 1.49 -2.30
CA SER A 23 -12.61 2.58 -2.74
C SER A 23 -12.59 3.77 -1.78
N VAL A 24 -12.66 3.51 -0.47
CA VAL A 24 -12.57 4.56 0.57
C VAL A 24 -11.20 5.24 0.55
N ALA A 25 -10.11 4.48 0.48
CA ALA A 25 -8.77 5.03 0.43
C ALA A 25 -8.56 5.92 -0.81
N ALA A 26 -9.03 5.47 -1.98
CA ALA A 26 -8.95 6.22 -3.23
C ALA A 26 -9.77 7.53 -3.16
N LEU A 27 -10.97 7.50 -2.58
CA LEU A 27 -11.79 8.70 -2.37
C LEU A 27 -11.10 9.73 -1.47
N LEU A 28 -10.53 9.28 -0.35
CA LEU A 28 -9.81 10.16 0.58
C LEU A 28 -8.55 10.75 -0.08
N ALA A 29 -7.82 9.95 -0.85
CA ALA A 29 -6.63 10.41 -1.58
C ALA A 29 -6.98 11.46 -2.65
N ALA A 30 -8.08 11.26 -3.38
CA ALA A 30 -8.60 12.22 -4.34
C ALA A 30 -9.01 13.54 -3.66
N GLN A 31 -9.75 13.46 -2.55
CA GLN A 31 -10.19 14.64 -1.78
C GLN A 31 -9.02 15.46 -1.25
N ARG A 32 -7.97 14.83 -0.72
CA ARG A 32 -6.77 15.55 -0.24
C ARG A 32 -6.07 16.36 -1.32
N ARG A 33 -6.23 15.97 -2.58
CA ARG A 33 -5.67 16.68 -3.75
C ARG A 33 -6.67 17.63 -4.42
N GLY A 34 -7.89 17.75 -3.89
CA GLY A 34 -8.95 18.53 -4.52
C GLY A 34 -9.41 17.97 -5.88
N LEU A 35 -9.16 16.68 -6.12
CA LEU A 35 -9.49 16.00 -7.38
C LEU A 35 -10.75 15.15 -7.22
N ARG A 36 -11.46 14.92 -8.33
CA ARG A 36 -12.51 13.90 -8.37
C ARG A 36 -11.85 12.52 -8.41
N LEU A 37 -12.55 11.51 -7.88
CA LEU A 37 -12.05 10.13 -7.85
C LEU A 37 -11.57 9.64 -9.22
N ARG A 38 -12.32 9.94 -10.28
CA ARG A 38 -11.95 9.55 -11.66
C ARG A 38 -10.66 10.22 -12.11
N GLU A 39 -10.52 11.52 -11.90
CA GLU A 39 -9.33 12.30 -12.29
C GLU A 39 -8.09 11.81 -11.55
N TRP A 40 -8.25 11.50 -10.26
CA TRP A 40 -7.19 10.93 -9.46
C TRP A 40 -6.81 9.51 -9.94
N LEU A 41 -7.78 8.67 -10.30
CA LEU A 41 -7.51 7.34 -10.87
C LEU A 41 -6.79 7.42 -12.22
N ASP A 42 -7.25 8.32 -13.10
CA ASP A 42 -6.62 8.55 -14.40
C ASP A 42 -5.16 9.01 -14.21
N GLN A 43 -4.91 9.92 -13.26
CA GLN A 43 -3.56 10.36 -12.92
C GLN A 43 -2.69 9.23 -12.39
N VAL A 44 -3.19 8.41 -11.45
CA VAL A 44 -2.46 7.26 -10.92
C VAL A 44 -2.10 6.26 -12.02
N VAL A 45 -3.01 6.00 -12.97
CA VAL A 45 -2.74 5.10 -14.10
C VAL A 45 -1.70 5.70 -15.03
N VAL A 46 -1.81 7.00 -15.35
CA VAL A 46 -0.83 7.70 -16.20
C VAL A 46 0.55 7.71 -15.55
N ASP A 47 0.66 8.02 -14.26
CA ASP A 47 1.92 8.03 -13.50
C ASP A 47 2.55 6.63 -13.49
N ALA A 48 1.74 5.58 -13.27
CA ALA A 48 2.20 4.20 -13.25
C ALA A 48 2.69 3.71 -14.63
N VAL A 49 2.02 4.13 -15.72
CA VAL A 49 2.35 3.71 -17.09
C VAL A 49 3.53 4.51 -17.66
N SER A 50 3.63 5.79 -17.30
CA SER A 50 4.65 6.67 -17.86
C SER A 50 6.02 6.40 -17.26
N GLY A 51 6.12 5.71 -16.11
CA GLY A 51 7.35 5.58 -15.32
C GLY A 51 7.82 6.91 -14.72
N ASP A 52 7.30 8.01 -15.24
CA ASP A 52 7.29 9.36 -14.72
C ASP A 52 6.28 9.41 -13.57
N ALA A 53 6.65 8.77 -12.46
CA ALA A 53 6.20 9.26 -11.17
C ALA A 53 6.77 10.68 -11.07
N GLY A 54 6.04 11.66 -11.62
CA GLY A 54 6.46 13.05 -11.65
C GLY A 54 6.97 13.44 -10.27
N ASP A 55 8.07 14.20 -10.28
CA ASP A 55 9.03 14.61 -9.23
C ASP A 55 8.54 14.80 -7.77
N ASP A 56 7.25 14.65 -7.48
CA ASP A 56 6.71 14.65 -6.12
C ASP A 56 6.34 13.25 -5.59
N GLY A 57 6.25 12.21 -6.44
CA GLY A 57 6.01 10.81 -6.06
C GLY A 57 4.81 10.58 -5.12
N SER A 58 3.95 11.59 -4.96
CA SER A 58 3.12 11.71 -3.76
C SER A 58 1.90 10.80 -3.84
N ALA A 59 1.41 10.48 -5.05
CA ALA A 59 0.25 9.61 -5.22
C ALA A 59 0.60 8.16 -4.97
N GLN A 60 1.72 7.72 -5.55
CA GLN A 60 2.29 6.41 -5.30
C GLN A 60 2.74 6.28 -3.85
N ARG A 61 3.38 7.30 -3.26
CA ARG A 61 3.71 7.34 -1.82
C ARG A 61 2.47 7.27 -0.93
N VAL A 62 1.43 8.09 -1.16
CA VAL A 62 0.21 8.10 -0.33
C VAL A 62 -0.52 6.76 -0.40
N LEU A 63 -0.57 6.11 -1.56
CA LEU A 63 -1.12 4.76 -1.69
C LEU A 63 -0.21 3.71 -1.04
N SER A 64 1.10 3.88 -1.12
CA SER A 64 2.08 3.01 -0.45
C SER A 64 1.98 3.15 1.08
N ASP A 65 1.81 4.36 1.61
CA ASP A 65 1.73 4.63 3.04
C ASP A 65 0.40 4.12 3.62
N ALA A 66 -0.70 4.36 2.89
CA ALA A 66 -2.01 3.84 3.28
C ALA A 66 -2.04 2.31 3.28
N THR A 67 -1.39 1.66 2.30
CA THR A 67 -1.31 0.20 2.23
C THR A 67 -0.38 -0.38 3.30
N ALA A 68 0.75 0.28 3.60
CA ALA A 68 1.63 -0.10 4.71
C ALA A 68 0.89 -0.02 6.06
N SER A 69 0.15 1.05 6.29
CA SER A 69 -0.62 1.26 7.53
C SER A 69 -1.73 0.21 7.69
N LEU A 70 -2.43 -0.10 6.59
CA LEU A 70 -3.46 -1.15 6.58
C LEU A 70 -2.85 -2.52 6.87
N PHE A 71 -1.70 -2.82 6.28
CA PHE A 71 -0.98 -4.07 6.51
C PHE A 71 -0.55 -4.22 7.97
N ALA A 72 0.08 -3.19 8.55
CA ALA A 72 0.48 -3.19 9.95
C ALA A 72 -0.71 -3.50 10.88
N ARG A 73 -1.84 -2.83 10.67
CA ARG A 73 -3.07 -3.08 11.45
C ARG A 73 -3.62 -4.49 11.28
N LEU A 74 -3.61 -5.03 10.06
CA LEU A 74 -4.09 -6.39 9.80
C LEU A 74 -3.20 -7.43 10.46
N VAL A 75 -1.88 -7.24 10.40
CA VAL A 75 -0.90 -8.11 11.06
C VAL A 75 -1.08 -8.10 12.58
N SER A 76 -1.35 -6.94 13.18
CA SER A 76 -1.54 -6.82 14.64
C SER A 76 -2.87 -7.41 15.14
N VAL A 77 -3.90 -7.49 14.30
CA VAL A 77 -5.26 -7.88 14.74
C VAL A 77 -5.64 -9.29 14.29
N ALA A 78 -5.27 -9.69 13.07
CA ALA A 78 -5.71 -10.94 12.46
C ALA A 78 -4.75 -11.37 11.33
N PRO A 79 -3.50 -11.74 11.64
CA PRO A 79 -2.51 -12.13 10.64
C PRO A 79 -2.94 -13.36 9.82
N GLU A 80 -3.76 -14.24 10.40
CA GLU A 80 -4.32 -15.42 9.74
C GLU A 80 -5.29 -15.10 8.59
N ARG A 81 -5.81 -13.87 8.52
CA ARG A 81 -6.66 -13.40 7.42
C ARG A 81 -5.87 -12.93 6.20
N LEU A 82 -4.54 -12.87 6.29
CA LEU A 82 -3.69 -12.55 5.15
C LEU A 82 -3.61 -13.77 4.22
N GLU A 83 -3.95 -13.56 2.96
CA GLU A 83 -3.94 -14.61 1.94
C GLU A 83 -3.05 -14.23 0.74
N GLY A 84 -2.60 -15.26 0.00
CA GLY A 84 -1.80 -15.08 -1.21
C GLY A 84 -0.54 -14.25 -0.99
N ARG A 85 -0.38 -13.19 -1.80
CA ARG A 85 0.81 -12.31 -1.76
C ARG A 85 0.95 -11.54 -0.45
N TRP A 86 -0.17 -11.21 0.21
CA TRP A 86 -0.15 -10.57 1.52
C TRP A 86 0.37 -11.49 2.62
N ARG A 87 0.07 -12.79 2.52
CA ARG A 87 0.65 -13.80 3.42
C ARG A 87 2.14 -13.96 3.20
N LEU A 88 2.58 -14.02 1.95
CA LEU A 88 4.01 -14.09 1.61
C LEU A 88 4.77 -12.86 2.12
N LEU A 89 4.17 -11.67 1.98
CA LEU A 89 4.72 -10.43 2.53
C LEU A 89 4.84 -10.50 4.05
N TYR A 90 3.82 -11.02 4.75
CA TYR A 90 3.85 -11.21 6.19
C TYR A 90 4.92 -12.19 6.67
N GLU A 91 5.07 -13.34 6.02
CA GLU A 91 6.15 -14.28 6.36
C GLU A 91 7.53 -13.62 6.20
N ARG A 92 7.69 -12.76 5.18
CA ARG A 92 8.93 -12.00 4.96
C ARG A 92 9.17 -10.95 6.04
N VAL A 93 8.14 -10.17 6.37
CA VAL A 93 8.21 -9.15 7.44
C VAL A 93 8.48 -9.80 8.79
N ARG A 94 7.92 -10.98 9.04
CA ARG A 94 8.15 -11.76 10.26
C ARG A 94 9.59 -12.26 10.39
N LEU A 95 10.28 -12.51 9.28
CA LEU A 95 11.69 -12.91 9.27
C LEU A 95 12.65 -11.73 9.46
N ASP A 96 12.18 -10.50 9.29
CA ASP A 96 13.01 -9.30 9.37
C ASP A 96 12.88 -8.64 10.74
N ASP A 97 13.80 -9.02 11.63
CA ASP A 97 13.86 -8.57 13.03
C ASP A 97 13.95 -7.03 13.17
N SER A 98 14.46 -6.35 12.13
CA SER A 98 14.57 -4.89 12.13
C SER A 98 13.21 -4.17 12.10
N LEU A 99 12.15 -4.86 11.66
CA LEU A 99 10.81 -4.29 11.54
C LEU A 99 9.99 -4.42 12.82
N TRP A 100 10.54 -5.07 13.85
CA TRP A 100 9.86 -5.34 15.11
C TRP A 100 10.48 -4.50 16.23
N SER A 101 9.61 -3.87 17.02
CA SER A 101 9.98 -3.19 18.25
C SER A 101 9.74 -4.12 19.43
N TYR A 102 10.83 -4.43 20.13
CA TYR A 102 10.80 -5.17 21.39
C TYR A 102 10.78 -4.18 22.54
N PRO A 103 9.69 -4.11 23.33
CA PRO A 103 9.70 -3.27 24.51
C PRO A 103 10.81 -3.75 25.46
N ARG A 104 11.63 -2.80 25.92
CA ARG A 104 12.69 -3.07 26.89
C ARG A 104 12.05 -3.19 28.26
N GLN A 105 11.70 -4.40 28.65
CA GLN A 105 11.30 -4.66 30.04
C GLN A 105 12.43 -4.22 30.98
N THR A 106 12.11 -3.31 31.88
CA THR A 106 12.96 -3.07 33.05
C THR A 106 12.83 -4.26 34.01
N LEU A 107 13.93 -4.62 34.69
CA LEU A 107 14.03 -5.81 35.55
C LEU A 107 12.92 -5.94 36.61
N ASP A 108 12.27 -4.83 36.98
CA ASP A 108 11.16 -4.79 37.95
C ASP A 108 9.80 -5.26 37.37
N GLU A 109 9.64 -5.38 36.05
CA GLU A 109 8.37 -5.77 35.39
C GLU A 109 8.29 -7.26 35.03
N VAL A 110 9.41 -7.99 35.16
CA VAL A 110 9.50 -9.43 34.80
C VAL A 110 8.74 -10.33 35.80
N GLU A 111 8.47 -9.84 37.01
CA GLU A 111 7.78 -10.61 38.06
C GLU A 111 6.24 -10.59 37.93
N LEU A 112 5.67 -9.76 37.07
CA LEU A 112 4.23 -9.61 36.85
C LEU A 112 3.86 -9.98 35.41
N ASP A 113 3.79 -11.28 35.15
CA ASP A 113 2.99 -11.94 34.10
C ASP A 113 3.03 -11.35 32.67
N GLY A 114 3.66 -12.10 31.75
CA GLY A 114 3.45 -11.99 30.30
C GLY A 114 4.40 -11.04 29.57
N GLY A 115 5.43 -11.59 28.94
CA GLY A 115 6.28 -10.85 28.00
C GLY A 115 5.42 -10.13 26.95
N GLU A 116 5.56 -8.81 26.85
CA GLU A 116 4.83 -8.02 25.85
C GLU A 116 5.15 -8.53 24.44
N GLU A 117 4.10 -8.81 23.65
CA GLU A 117 4.26 -9.33 22.30
C GLU A 117 4.96 -8.29 21.39
N PRO A 118 5.88 -8.73 20.51
CA PRO A 118 6.62 -7.82 19.64
C PRO A 118 5.66 -7.02 18.76
N VAL A 119 5.80 -5.70 18.77
CA VAL A 119 4.94 -4.79 18.00
C VAL A 119 5.63 -4.43 16.70
N LEU A 120 4.89 -4.50 15.59
CA LEU A 120 5.42 -4.09 14.29
C LEU A 120 5.67 -2.57 14.26
N ASP A 121 6.89 -2.16 13.96
CA ASP A 121 7.27 -0.76 13.83
C ASP A 121 6.74 -0.21 12.50
N GLU A 122 5.61 0.49 12.58
CA GLU A 122 4.93 1.07 11.42
C GLU A 122 5.81 2.09 10.68
N ALA A 123 6.70 2.82 11.38
CA ALA A 123 7.57 3.80 10.75
C ALA A 123 8.66 3.12 9.91
N GLN A 124 9.26 2.06 10.43
CA GLN A 124 10.23 1.26 9.67
C GLN A 124 9.58 0.47 8.53
N LEU A 125 8.38 -0.07 8.76
CA LEU A 125 7.61 -0.74 7.73
C LEU A 125 7.35 0.22 6.55
N ARG A 126 6.86 1.43 6.81
CA ARG A 126 6.60 2.44 5.76
C ARG A 126 7.86 2.79 4.98
N ARG A 127 9.00 2.93 5.67
CA ARG A 127 10.28 3.25 5.02
C ARG A 127 10.73 2.17 4.04
N ARG A 128 10.55 0.89 4.40
CA ARG A 128 10.99 -0.27 3.60
C ARG A 128 9.87 -0.86 2.72
N TRP A 129 8.69 -0.25 2.76
CA TRP A 129 7.49 -0.75 2.10
C TRP A 129 7.65 -0.98 0.58
N PRO A 130 8.28 -0.08 -0.20
CA PRO A 130 8.45 -0.28 -1.63
C PRO A 130 9.32 -1.51 -1.94
N GLU A 131 10.38 -1.73 -1.16
CA GLU A 131 11.29 -2.88 -1.32
C GLU A 131 10.60 -4.19 -0.96
N LEU A 132 9.82 -4.19 0.13
CA LEU A 132 9.06 -5.34 0.58
C LEU A 132 7.97 -5.73 -0.44
N LEU A 133 7.25 -4.75 -0.99
CA LEU A 133 6.28 -4.98 -2.05
C LEU A 133 6.94 -5.51 -3.33
N ALA A 134 8.05 -4.90 -3.76
CA ALA A 134 8.80 -5.38 -4.92
C ALA A 134 9.22 -6.85 -4.74
N ALA A 135 9.77 -7.21 -3.56
CA ALA A 135 10.19 -8.57 -3.27
C ALA A 135 9.05 -9.59 -3.18
N ALA A 136 7.84 -9.17 -2.80
CA ALA A 136 6.69 -10.06 -2.65
C ALA A 136 5.77 -10.14 -3.89
N PHE A 137 5.81 -9.15 -4.79
CA PHE A 137 4.90 -9.04 -5.93
C PHE A 137 5.57 -9.13 -7.31
N LEU A 138 6.90 -9.02 -7.40
CA LEU A 138 7.66 -9.15 -8.66
C LEU A 138 8.37 -10.50 -8.83
N MET A 139 8.22 -11.44 -7.89
CA MET A 139 8.49 -12.87 -8.10
C MET A 139 7.26 -13.57 -8.67
#